data_AF-A0A0D6MD59-F1
#
_entry.id   AF-A0A0D6MD59-F1
#
_cell.length_a   1.000
_cell.length_b   1.000
_cell.length_c   1.000
_cell.angle_alpha   90.00
_cell.angle_beta   90.00
_cell.angle_gamma   90.00
#
_symmetry.space_group_name_H-M   'P 1'
#
loop_
_entity.id
_entity.type
_entity.pdbx_description
1 polymer ?
#
loop_
_entity_poly.entity_id
_entity_poly.type
_entity_poly.pdbx_seq_one_letter_code
_entity_poly.pdbx_strand_id
1 'polypeptide(L)'
;MSPDAVNSSRVLCRYFASGCCSLGERCSYSHDRSAPADNVCRYYLKGKYGLGVSAEGCPFGNKCFYKHQLPDGSIDPGEAPHARRKPHLADFIFR
;
A
#
# COMPACT_ATOMS: atom_id res chain seq x y z
N MET A 1 -6.80 -33.84 -11.84
CA MET A 1 -7.32 -32.48 -11.54
C MET A 1 -6.16 -31.71 -10.92
N SER A 2 -5.67 -30.57 -11.43
CA SER A 2 -6.36 -29.52 -12.19
C SER A 2 -5.55 -29.00 -13.40
N PRO A 3 -6.20 -28.63 -14.51
CA PRO A 3 -5.59 -28.25 -15.79
C PRO A 3 -5.51 -26.72 -15.99
N ASP A 4 -5.05 -25.98 -14.99
CA ASP A 4 -5.12 -24.51 -15.04
C ASP A 4 -3.70 -23.94 -15.10
N ALA A 5 -3.40 -23.29 -16.21
CA ALA A 5 -2.13 -22.63 -16.48
C ALA A 5 -1.97 -21.44 -15.51
N VAL A 6 -1.50 -21.76 -14.31
CA VAL A 6 -1.45 -20.85 -13.16
C VAL A 6 -0.79 -19.54 -13.55
N ASN A 7 -1.62 -18.51 -13.65
CA ASN A 7 -1.20 -17.13 -13.48
C ASN A 7 -0.33 -17.02 -12.21
N SER A 8 0.98 -17.07 -12.42
CA SER A 8 2.03 -17.34 -11.43
C SER A 8 2.43 -16.09 -10.62
N SER A 9 1.58 -15.06 -10.59
CA SER A 9 1.83 -13.86 -9.82
C SER A 9 1.94 -14.20 -8.33
N ARG A 10 2.97 -13.70 -7.65
CA ARG A 10 3.22 -13.97 -6.22
C ARG A 10 2.17 -13.38 -5.28
N VAL A 11 1.21 -12.63 -5.82
CA VAL A 11 0.21 -11.86 -5.09
C VAL A 11 -1.18 -12.37 -5.43
N LEU A 12 -1.95 -12.72 -4.39
CA LEU A 12 -3.34 -13.15 -4.50
C LEU A 12 -4.23 -12.07 -5.13
N CYS A 13 -5.08 -12.47 -6.08
CA CYS A 13 -6.11 -11.65 -6.65
C CYS A 13 -7.21 -11.36 -5.62
N ARG A 14 -7.36 -10.10 -5.22
CA ARG A 14 -8.37 -9.67 -4.26
C ARG A 14 -9.80 -9.98 -4.71
N TYR A 15 -10.10 -9.81 -6.01
CA TYR A 15 -11.42 -10.10 -6.56
C TYR A 15 -11.70 -11.60 -6.66
N PHE A 16 -10.68 -12.42 -6.84
CA PHE A 16 -10.82 -13.87 -6.81
C PHE A 16 -11.03 -14.36 -5.38
N ALA A 17 -10.28 -13.80 -4.42
CA ALA A 17 -10.48 -14.06 -3.00
C ALA A 17 -11.92 -13.76 -2.56
N SER A 18 -12.55 -12.71 -3.14
CA SER A 18 -13.96 -12.38 -2.91
C SER A 18 -14.96 -13.15 -3.79
N GLY A 19 -14.50 -13.99 -4.72
CA GLY A 19 -15.37 -14.75 -5.63
C GLY A 19 -15.97 -13.94 -6.79
N CYS A 20 -15.49 -12.72 -7.06
CA CYS A 20 -16.04 -11.81 -8.07
C CYS A 20 -15.08 -11.54 -9.25
N CYS A 21 -13.97 -12.28 -9.38
CA CYS A 21 -13.04 -12.07 -10.49
C CYS A 21 -13.59 -12.64 -11.81
N SER A 22 -13.78 -11.77 -12.80
CA SER A 22 -14.23 -12.15 -14.16
C SER A 22 -13.08 -12.41 -15.15
N LEU A 23 -11.83 -12.13 -14.76
CA LEU A 23 -10.67 -12.25 -15.64
C LEU A 23 -10.20 -13.71 -15.82
N GLY A 24 -10.53 -14.61 -14.88
CA GLY A 24 -10.08 -16.00 -14.90
C GLY A 24 -8.56 -16.11 -15.06
N GLU A 25 -8.11 -16.96 -15.98
CA GLU A 25 -6.69 -17.17 -16.30
C GLU A 25 -5.98 -15.96 -16.91
N ARG A 26 -6.72 -14.95 -17.38
CA ARG A 26 -6.13 -13.68 -17.88
C ARG A 26 -5.93 -12.66 -16.77
N CYS A 27 -6.27 -12.99 -15.52
CA CYS A 27 -5.99 -12.10 -14.41
C CYS A 27 -4.48 -11.88 -14.30
N SER A 28 -4.04 -10.71 -13.87
CA SER A 28 -2.60 -10.46 -13.60
C SER A 28 -2.20 -10.86 -12.18
N TYR A 29 -3.14 -11.34 -11.36
CA TYR A 29 -2.96 -11.68 -9.94
C TYR A 29 -3.38 -13.12 -9.65
N SER A 30 -2.64 -13.83 -8.82
CA SER A 30 -2.81 -15.28 -8.64
C SER A 30 -4.20 -15.65 -8.14
N HIS A 31 -4.76 -16.71 -8.71
CA HIS A 31 -5.99 -17.37 -8.27
C HIS A 31 -5.70 -18.59 -7.38
N ASP A 32 -4.47 -18.70 -6.85
CA ASP A 32 -4.15 -19.64 -5.79
C ASP A 32 -4.47 -19.01 -4.43
N ARG A 33 -5.43 -19.59 -3.70
CA ARG A 33 -5.79 -19.13 -2.34
C ARG A 33 -4.64 -19.28 -1.34
N SER A 34 -3.62 -20.06 -1.64
CA SER A 34 -2.40 -20.16 -0.84
C SER A 34 -1.43 -19.00 -1.08
N ALA A 35 -1.64 -18.17 -2.12
CA ALA A 35 -0.80 -17.01 -2.36
C ALA A 35 -1.03 -15.91 -1.30
N PRO A 36 0.02 -15.19 -0.87
CA PRO A 36 -0.12 -14.09 0.06
C PRO A 36 -0.87 -12.91 -0.57
N ALA A 37 -1.75 -12.27 0.19
CA ALA A 37 -2.36 -11.01 -0.20
C ALA A 37 -1.34 -9.86 -0.07
N ASP A 38 -1.13 -9.11 -1.16
CA ASP A 38 -0.34 -7.86 -1.12
C ASP A 38 -1.15 -6.79 -0.40
N ASN A 39 -0.87 -6.65 0.89
CA ASN A 39 -1.41 -5.58 1.71
C ASN A 39 -0.36 -4.49 1.93
N VAL A 40 0.75 -4.48 1.19
CA VAL A 40 1.86 -3.55 1.43
C VAL A 40 1.61 -2.25 0.68
N CYS A 41 1.79 -1.13 1.37
CA CYS A 41 1.59 0.17 0.77
C CYS A 41 2.74 0.52 -0.19
N ARG A 42 2.45 0.56 -1.49
CA ARG A 42 3.46 0.91 -2.50
C ARG A 42 3.96 2.35 -2.39
N TYR A 43 3.12 3.28 -1.93
CA TYR A 43 3.54 4.67 -1.70
C TYR A 43 4.54 4.77 -0.55
N TYR A 44 4.38 3.93 0.47
CA TYR A 44 5.33 3.81 1.57
C TYR A 44 6.64 3.17 1.09
N LEU A 45 6.55 2.05 0.36
CA LEU A 45 7.73 1.36 -0.19
C LEU A 45 8.54 2.22 -1.17
N LYS A 46 7.89 3.10 -1.93
CA LYS A 46 8.55 3.97 -2.94
C LYS A 46 9.21 5.21 -2.31
N GLY A 47 9.03 5.46 -1.01
CA GLY A 47 9.71 6.54 -0.29
C GLY A 47 11.23 6.41 -0.45
N LYS A 48 11.86 7.48 -0.97
CA LYS A 48 13.30 7.54 -1.28
C LYS A 48 14.16 7.19 -0.05
N TYR A 49 14.55 5.93 0.07
CA TYR A 49 15.63 5.44 0.95
C TYR A 49 15.42 5.64 2.45
N GLY A 50 14.77 4.68 3.11
CA GLY A 50 15.19 4.20 4.43
C GLY A 50 15.13 5.16 5.63
N LEU A 51 14.44 6.29 5.53
CA LEU A 51 14.18 7.14 6.70
C LEU A 51 12.68 7.39 6.82
N GLY A 52 11.96 6.35 7.26
CA GLY A 52 10.59 6.50 7.73
C GLY A 52 10.60 7.34 9.00
N VAL A 53 10.62 8.67 8.86
CA VAL A 53 10.44 9.64 9.96
C VAL A 53 10.17 11.08 9.52
N SER A 54 10.14 11.45 8.22
CA SER A 54 9.75 12.82 7.90
C SER A 54 9.33 13.13 6.47
N ALA A 55 8.20 13.84 6.39
CA ALA A 55 7.76 14.79 5.37
C ALA A 55 7.39 14.32 3.95
N GLU A 56 7.94 13.24 3.39
CA GLU A 56 7.64 12.84 1.99
C GLU A 56 7.15 11.38 1.83
N GLY A 57 6.46 10.84 2.85
CA GLY A 57 5.91 9.47 2.88
C GLY A 57 4.48 9.34 2.33
N CYS A 58 3.94 8.11 2.37
CA CYS A 58 2.56 7.77 1.95
C CYS A 58 1.53 8.88 2.31
N PRO A 59 0.76 9.42 1.34
CA PRO A 59 -0.08 10.60 1.56
C PRO A 59 -1.23 10.38 2.55
N PHE A 60 -1.51 9.11 2.86
CA PHE A 60 -2.56 8.71 3.79
C PHE A 60 -2.08 8.66 5.25
N GLY A 61 -0.77 8.67 5.49
CA GLY A 61 -0.17 8.56 6.82
C GLY A 61 -0.74 7.36 7.58
N ASN A 62 -1.06 7.55 8.86
CA ASN A 62 -1.69 6.54 9.71
C ASN A 62 -3.10 6.08 9.30
N LYS A 63 -3.73 6.71 8.29
CA LYS A 63 -5.02 6.28 7.74
C LYS A 63 -4.86 5.42 6.49
N CYS A 64 -3.63 5.04 6.15
CA CYS A 64 -3.43 4.16 5.01
C CYS A 64 -4.13 2.82 5.23
N PHE A 65 -4.92 2.39 4.25
CA PHE A 65 -5.57 1.08 4.26
C PHE A 65 -4.57 -0.07 4.10
N TYR A 66 -3.40 0.22 3.54
CA TYR A 66 -2.32 -0.74 3.33
C TYR A 66 -1.28 -0.64 4.44
N LYS A 67 -0.67 -1.78 4.78
CA LYS A 67 0.37 -1.90 5.80
C LYS A 67 1.63 -1.17 5.34
N HIS A 68 2.14 -0.30 6.20
CA HIS A 68 3.49 0.23 6.09
C HIS A 68 4.42 -0.76 6.79
N GLN A 69 5.37 -1.34 6.05
CA GLN A 69 6.33 -2.28 6.60
C GLN A 69 7.73 -1.70 6.41
N LEU A 70 8.45 -1.55 7.51
CA LEU A 70 9.83 -1.09 7.54
C LEU A 70 10.78 -2.18 7.00
N PRO A 71 12.02 -1.83 6.61
CA PRO A 71 13.01 -2.80 6.13
C PRO A 71 13.35 -3.90 7.15
N ASP A 72 13.18 -3.62 8.44
CA ASP A 72 13.34 -4.58 9.55
C ASP A 72 12.15 -5.55 9.69
N GLY A 73 11.09 -5.36 8.88
CA GLY A 73 9.87 -6.15 8.91
C GLY A 73 8.82 -5.65 9.90
N SER A 74 9.12 -4.66 10.73
CA SER A 74 8.16 -4.07 11.66
C SER A 74 7.08 -3.27 10.92
N ILE A 75 5.88 -3.23 11.49
CA ILE A 75 4.75 -2.48 10.91
C ILE A 75 4.79 -1.06 11.46
N ASP A 76 5.01 -0.09 10.58
CA ASP A 76 4.93 1.32 10.91
C ASP A 76 3.45 1.73 10.99
N PRO A 77 2.93 2.20 12.13
CA PRO A 77 1.55 2.68 12.22
C PRO A 77 1.30 3.92 11.35
N GLY A 78 2.34 4.52 10.77
CA GLY A 78 2.32 5.78 10.06
C GLY A 78 2.28 6.94 11.05
N GLU A 79 2.90 8.05 10.68
CA GLU A 79 2.75 9.29 11.43
C GLU A 79 1.28 9.77 11.32
N ALA A 80 0.75 10.38 12.39
CA ALA A 80 -0.55 11.05 12.34
C ALA A 80 -0.57 11.98 11.11
N PRO A 81 -1.71 12.13 10.39
CA PRO A 81 -1.76 13.07 9.29
C PRO A 81 -1.22 14.38 9.82
N HIS A 82 -0.11 14.87 9.24
CA HIS A 82 0.26 16.25 9.45
C HIS A 82 -0.98 17.02 9.04
N ALA A 83 -1.70 17.58 10.03
CA ALA A 83 -2.73 18.54 9.76
C ALA A 83 -2.07 19.49 8.77
N ARG A 84 -2.62 19.62 7.55
CA ARG A 84 -2.14 20.57 6.55
C ARG A 84 -1.77 21.80 7.36
N ARG A 85 -0.48 22.12 7.46
CA ARG A 85 -0.05 23.28 8.23
C ARG A 85 -0.83 24.43 7.61
N LYS A 86 -1.90 24.87 8.29
CA LYS A 86 -2.67 26.01 7.81
C LYS A 86 -1.63 27.12 7.86
N PRO A 87 -1.22 27.70 6.72
CA PRO A 87 -0.27 28.79 6.79
C PRO A 87 -0.87 29.80 7.76
N HIS A 88 -0.08 30.19 8.76
CA HIS A 88 -0.59 31.10 9.76
C HIS A 88 -0.88 32.39 9.01
N LEU A 89 -2.10 32.93 9.12
CA LEU A 89 -2.48 34.12 8.35
C LEU A 89 -1.49 35.29 8.55
N ALA A 90 -0.81 35.33 9.70
CA ALA A 90 0.24 36.32 9.97
C ALA A 90 1.52 36.17 9.12
N ASP A 91 1.78 35.00 8.50
CA ASP A 91 2.92 34.80 7.60
C ASP A 91 2.78 35.58 6.28
N PHE A 92 1.57 36.06 5.97
CA PHE A 92 1.27 36.87 4.78
C PHE A 92 1.00 38.36 5.07
N ILE A 93 0.92 38.77 6.35
CA ILE A 93 0.53 40.14 6.72
C ILE A 93 1.75 41.06 6.96
N PHE A 94 2.93 40.51 7.28
CA PHE A 94 4.15 41.28 7.57
C PHE A 94 5.21 41.24 6.45
N ARG A 95 4.80 41.14 5.18
CA ARG A 95 5.66 41.14 4.00
C ARG A 95 5.50 42.44 3.21
#